data_AF-B8LMA3-F1
#
_entry.id   AF-B8LMA3-F1
#
_cell.length_a   1.000
_cell.length_b   1.000
_cell.length_c   1.000
_cell.angle_alpha   90.00
_cell.angle_beta   90.00
_cell.angle_gamma   90.00
#
_symmetry.space_group_name_H-M   'P 1'
#
loop_
_entity.id
_entity.type
_entity.pdbx_description
1 polymer ?
#
loop_
_entity_poly.entity_id
_entity_poly.type
_entity_poly.pdbx_seq_one_letter_code
_entity_poly.pdbx_strand_id
1 'polypeptide(L)'
;MIMEASDDAPAFDSNIYRVGILLSVSETLRGFVNIYHDIISFPEVFTSFVPLLHEIVKENKIPESLQLKMTSIASLIKGKIDEHEKLRQPLRMRMKKPVPIKQFNPRFEENFVHGKNYDPDRERAQRKKLERQIKQEAKGAARELRKDNYFLQEVKARERAVAEEERADKYRKAMAFLQEQESNFKSGQLGRGGKKRK
;
A
#
# COMPACT_ATOMS: atom_id res chain seq x y z
N MET A 1 51.66 -48.24 17.76
CA MET A 1 52.37 -49.19 18.64
C MET A 1 51.78 -49.01 20.03
N ILE A 2 50.65 -49.66 20.29
CA ILE A 2 50.03 -49.69 21.61
C ILE A 2 50.69 -50.86 22.31
N MET A 3 51.37 -50.60 23.42
CA MET A 3 52.07 -51.64 24.19
C MET A 3 51.02 -52.60 24.78
N GLU A 4 50.99 -53.84 24.32
CA GLU A 4 50.32 -54.95 25.02
C GLU A 4 51.18 -55.30 26.24
N ALA A 5 51.00 -54.55 27.33
CA ALA A 5 51.45 -54.97 28.64
C ALA A 5 50.35 -55.87 29.25
N SER A 6 50.74 -57.03 29.78
CA SER A 6 49.89 -57.89 30.61
C SER A 6 49.22 -57.05 31.72
N ASP A 7 47.89 -57.16 31.90
CA ASP A 7 47.10 -56.39 32.88
C ASP A 7 47.66 -56.50 34.31
N ASP A 8 48.32 -57.62 34.65
CA ASP A 8 48.88 -57.88 35.98
C ASP A 8 50.35 -57.45 36.16
N ALA A 9 50.88 -56.54 35.34
CA ALA A 9 52.26 -56.08 35.51
C ALA A 9 52.43 -55.31 36.85
N PRO A 10 53.39 -55.68 37.71
CA PRO A 10 53.58 -55.06 39.04
C PRO A 10 53.95 -53.57 38.98
N ALA A 11 54.31 -53.07 37.80
CA ALA A 11 54.54 -51.64 37.55
C ALA A 11 53.27 -50.79 37.72
N PHE A 12 52.08 -51.36 37.45
CA PHE A 12 50.81 -50.65 37.54
C PHE A 12 50.30 -50.50 38.98
N ASP A 13 50.80 -51.32 39.90
CA ASP A 13 50.38 -51.30 41.31
C ASP A 13 51.20 -50.32 42.17
N SER A 14 52.25 -49.74 41.60
CA SER A 14 53.08 -48.75 42.27
C SER A 14 52.32 -47.44 42.53
N ASN A 15 52.43 -46.89 43.74
CA ASN A 15 51.90 -45.58 44.10
C ASN A 15 52.41 -44.47 43.16
N ILE A 16 53.64 -44.60 42.66
CA ILE A 16 54.24 -43.65 41.71
C ILE A 16 53.45 -43.65 40.39
N TYR A 17 53.07 -44.83 39.90
CA TYR A 17 52.29 -44.97 38.68
C TYR A 17 50.87 -44.41 38.87
N ARG A 18 50.21 -44.74 39.99
CA ARG A 18 48.88 -44.22 40.33
C ARG A 18 48.85 -42.69 40.43
N VAL A 19 49.86 -42.09 41.08
CA VAL A 19 50.04 -40.63 41.14
C VAL A 19 50.32 -40.04 39.76
N GLY A 20 51.12 -40.73 38.92
CA GLY A 20 51.39 -40.32 37.55
C GLY A 20 50.13 -40.27 36.68
N ILE A 21 49.26 -41.28 36.79
CA ILE A 21 47.96 -41.30 36.11
C ILE A 21 47.12 -40.11 36.59
N LEU A 22 46.96 -39.93 37.90
CA LEU A 22 46.15 -38.83 38.44
C LEU A 22 46.67 -37.46 37.98
N LEU A 23 47.99 -37.28 37.95
CA LEU A 23 48.59 -36.06 37.40
C LEU A 23 48.25 -35.88 35.92
N SER A 24 48.43 -36.91 35.10
CA SER A 24 48.11 -36.85 33.66
C SER A 24 46.64 -36.52 33.42
N VAL A 25 45.72 -37.16 34.16
CA VAL A 25 44.28 -36.90 34.08
C VAL A 25 43.97 -35.47 34.50
N SER A 26 44.57 -34.97 35.59
CA SER A 26 44.36 -33.60 36.05
C SER A 26 44.84 -32.56 35.02
N GLU A 27 45.98 -32.77 34.36
CA GLU A 27 46.47 -31.87 33.32
C GLU A 27 45.63 -31.97 32.04
N THR A 28 45.15 -33.16 31.67
CA THR A 28 44.20 -33.29 30.54
C THR A 28 42.88 -32.59 30.83
N LEU A 29 42.36 -32.68 32.06
CA LEU A 29 41.16 -31.96 32.49
C LEU A 29 41.38 -30.45 32.38
N ARG A 30 42.52 -29.94 32.86
CA ARG A 30 42.89 -28.53 32.70
C ARG A 30 42.94 -28.12 31.22
N GLY A 31 43.50 -28.97 30.36
CA GLY A 31 43.50 -28.78 28.92
C GLY A 31 42.08 -28.68 28.35
N PHE A 32 41.18 -29.58 28.72
CA PHE A 32 39.79 -29.56 28.27
C PHE A 32 39.04 -28.32 28.74
N VAL A 33 39.27 -27.87 29.98
CA VAL A 33 38.68 -26.63 30.49
C VAL A 33 39.10 -25.43 29.65
N ASN A 34 40.37 -25.36 29.24
CA ASN A 34 40.86 -24.28 28.38
C ASN A 34 40.31 -24.38 26.95
N ILE A 35 40.20 -25.60 26.39
CA ILE A 35 39.70 -25.79 25.02
C ILE A 35 38.20 -25.48 24.94
N TYR A 36 37.42 -25.95 25.91
CA TYR A 36 35.97 -25.81 25.91
C TYR A 36 35.47 -24.58 26.64
N HIS A 37 36.32 -23.61 26.97
CA HIS A 37 35.91 -22.43 27.75
C HIS A 37 34.80 -21.61 27.10
N ASP A 38 34.62 -21.67 25.78
CA ASP A 38 33.63 -20.87 25.03
C ASP A 38 32.26 -21.55 24.86
N ILE A 39 32.11 -22.82 25.24
CA ILE A 39 30.83 -23.51 25.03
C ILE A 39 29.77 -22.99 26.00
N ILE A 40 28.54 -22.79 25.50
CA ILE A 40 27.42 -22.29 26.31
C ILE A 40 27.03 -23.31 27.41
N SER A 41 27.26 -24.60 27.16
CA SER A 41 26.97 -25.69 28.09
C SER A 41 28.13 -25.97 29.06
N PHE A 42 29.05 -25.03 29.24
CA PHE A 42 30.24 -25.23 30.07
C PHE A 42 29.89 -25.54 31.53
N PRO A 43 28.97 -24.80 32.18
CA PRO A 43 28.55 -25.12 33.55
C PRO A 43 27.97 -26.53 33.68
N GLU A 44 27.18 -27.00 32.72
CA GLU A 44 26.54 -28.31 32.79
C GLU A 44 27.55 -29.46 32.73
N VAL A 45 28.64 -29.28 31.99
CA VAL A 45 29.68 -30.31 31.83
C VAL A 45 30.66 -30.28 33.00
N PHE A 46 31.10 -29.10 33.44
CA PHE A 46 32.24 -28.99 34.35
C PHE A 46 31.87 -28.86 35.84
N THR A 47 30.62 -28.53 36.18
CA THR A 47 30.18 -28.35 37.58
C THR A 47 30.43 -29.57 38.45
N SER A 48 30.20 -30.79 37.92
CA SER A 48 30.37 -32.03 38.68
C SER A 48 31.82 -32.31 39.11
N PHE A 49 32.81 -31.75 38.42
CA PHE A 49 34.22 -32.00 38.74
C PHE A 49 34.71 -31.19 39.95
N VAL A 50 34.12 -30.03 40.22
CA VAL A 50 34.52 -29.19 41.36
C VAL A 50 34.40 -29.91 42.71
N PRO A 51 33.26 -30.53 43.08
CA PRO A 51 33.16 -31.27 44.34
C PRO A 51 34.07 -32.49 44.37
N LEU A 52 34.22 -33.22 43.25
CA LEU A 52 35.12 -34.38 43.15
C LEU A 52 36.57 -34.00 43.42
N LEU A 53 37.05 -32.90 42.83
CA LEU A 53 38.41 -32.40 43.06
C LEU A 53 38.62 -31.98 44.53
N HIS A 54 37.61 -31.38 45.16
CA HIS A 54 37.68 -31.01 46.58
C HIS A 54 37.67 -32.21 47.52
N GLU A 55 36.89 -33.25 47.23
CA GLU A 55 36.88 -34.50 48.01
C GLU A 55 38.23 -35.21 47.95
N ILE A 56 38.82 -35.31 46.75
CA ILE A 56 40.14 -35.93 46.55
C ILE A 56 41.23 -35.19 47.33
N VAL A 57 41.19 -33.85 47.35
CA VAL A 57 42.14 -33.04 48.12
C VAL A 57 41.92 -33.23 49.63
N LYS A 58 40.66 -33.32 50.09
CA LYS A 58 40.31 -33.49 51.51
C LYS A 58 40.82 -34.81 52.11
N GLU A 59 40.92 -35.87 51.32
CA GLU A 59 41.43 -37.16 51.79
C GLU A 59 42.92 -37.14 52.17
N ASN A 60 43.70 -36.13 51.76
CA ASN A 60 45.12 -35.93 52.11
C ASN A 60 46.07 -37.10 51.78
N LYS A 61 45.66 -38.07 50.95
CA LYS A 61 46.47 -39.24 50.55
C LYS A 61 47.44 -38.96 49.39
N ILE A 62 47.49 -37.72 48.91
CA ILE A 62 48.14 -37.32 47.66
C ILE A 62 49.24 -36.30 47.98
N PRO A 63 50.37 -36.27 47.23
CA PRO A 63 51.41 -35.26 47.42
C PRO A 63 50.89 -33.82 47.35
N GLU A 64 51.45 -32.95 48.19
CA GLU A 64 51.06 -31.53 48.30
C GLU A 64 51.10 -30.79 46.95
N SER A 65 52.08 -31.09 46.11
CA SER A 65 52.21 -30.51 44.77
C SER A 65 51.01 -30.80 43.86
N LEU A 66 50.43 -32.00 43.95
CA LEU A 66 49.26 -32.39 43.17
C LEU A 66 47.97 -31.82 43.79
N GLN A 67 47.89 -31.71 45.12
CA GLN A 67 46.78 -31.03 45.79
C GLN A 67 46.69 -29.55 45.36
N LEU A 68 47.82 -28.84 45.28
CA LEU A 68 47.88 -27.46 44.79
C LEU A 68 47.42 -27.34 43.32
N LYS A 69 47.78 -28.30 42.47
CA LYS A 69 47.29 -28.34 41.08
C LYS A 69 45.78 -28.58 40.99
N MET A 70 45.27 -29.56 41.74
CA MET A 70 43.83 -29.89 41.71
C MET A 70 42.98 -28.74 42.27
N THR A 71 43.42 -28.08 43.33
CA THR A 71 42.77 -26.86 43.85
C THR A 71 42.83 -25.70 42.87
N SER A 72 43.95 -25.51 42.17
CA SER A 72 44.06 -24.52 41.09
C SER A 72 43.13 -24.81 39.91
N ILE A 73 42.91 -26.08 39.57
CA ILE A 73 41.97 -26.47 38.50
C ILE A 73 40.53 -26.23 38.96
N ALA A 74 40.20 -26.60 40.19
CA ALA A 74 38.87 -26.37 40.76
C ALA A 74 38.52 -24.88 40.82
N SER A 75 39.46 -24.01 41.21
CA SER A 75 39.24 -22.56 41.23
C SER A 75 39.09 -21.98 39.82
N LEU A 76 39.85 -22.47 38.85
CA LEU A 76 39.74 -22.08 37.45
C LEU A 76 38.36 -22.46 36.88
N ILE A 77 37.90 -23.69 37.11
CA ILE A 77 36.57 -24.15 36.69
C ILE A 77 35.48 -23.28 37.32
N LYS A 78 35.56 -23.03 38.63
CA LYS A 78 34.58 -22.21 39.35
C LYS A 78 34.52 -20.78 38.81
N GLY A 79 35.68 -20.14 38.59
CA GLY A 79 35.73 -18.80 38.00
C GLY A 79 35.07 -18.75 36.62
N LYS A 80 35.28 -19.78 35.79
CA LYS A 80 34.64 -19.88 34.47
C LYS A 80 33.14 -20.11 34.56
N ILE A 81 32.67 -20.94 35.49
CA ILE A 81 31.23 -21.14 35.74
C ILE A 81 30.58 -19.80 36.11
N ASP A 82 31.18 -19.05 37.04
CA ASP A 82 30.66 -17.75 37.47
C ASP A 82 30.60 -16.72 36.32
N GLU A 83 31.59 -16.73 35.42
CA GLU A 83 31.60 -15.91 34.20
C GLU A 83 30.44 -16.29 33.25
N HIS A 84 30.25 -17.59 33.00
CA HIS A 84 29.18 -18.11 32.14
C HIS A 84 27.80 -17.81 32.70
N GLU A 85 27.59 -17.99 34.01
CA GLU A 85 26.30 -17.71 34.66
C GLU A 85 25.91 -16.23 34.55
N LYS A 86 26.88 -15.31 34.67
CA LYS A 86 26.62 -13.86 34.51
C LYS A 86 26.22 -13.48 33.08
N LEU A 87 26.79 -14.15 32.08
CA LEU A 87 26.53 -13.87 30.67
C LEU A 87 25.34 -14.65 30.11
N ARG A 88 24.83 -15.64 30.85
CA ARG A 88 23.84 -16.59 30.36
C ARG A 88 22.53 -15.90 29.99
N GLN A 89 22.06 -16.18 28.78
CA GLN A 89 20.75 -15.75 28.29
C GLN A 89 19.89 -16.96 27.93
N PRO A 90 18.56 -16.88 28.11
CA PRO A 90 17.67 -17.94 27.67
C PRO A 90 17.68 -18.09 26.15
N LEU A 91 17.60 -19.33 25.66
CA LEU A 91 17.62 -19.63 24.24
C LEU A 91 16.38 -19.05 23.54
N ARG A 92 16.60 -18.15 22.57
CA ARG A 92 15.53 -17.55 21.76
C ARG A 92 15.36 -18.31 20.45
N MET A 93 14.57 -19.38 20.49
CA MET A 93 14.27 -20.18 19.31
C MET A 93 13.29 -19.45 18.38
N ARG A 94 13.44 -19.68 17.07
CA ARG A 94 12.48 -19.25 16.01
C ARG A 94 12.28 -17.73 15.89
N MET A 95 13.31 -16.93 16.15
CA MET A 95 13.30 -15.50 15.83
C MET A 95 13.35 -15.29 14.31
N LYS A 96 12.20 -15.05 13.69
CA LYS A 96 12.09 -14.71 12.27
C LYS A 96 11.96 -13.20 12.11
N LYS A 97 12.74 -12.61 11.20
CA LYS A 97 12.53 -11.22 10.81
C LYS A 97 11.16 -11.10 10.13
N PRO A 98 10.36 -10.06 10.45
CA PRO A 98 9.08 -9.85 9.80
C PRO A 98 9.28 -9.64 8.30
N VAL A 99 8.40 -10.21 7.49
CA VAL A 99 8.42 -10.04 6.04
C VAL A 99 7.99 -8.60 5.72
N PRO A 100 8.75 -7.85 4.90
CA PRO A 100 8.37 -6.50 4.52
C PRO A 100 7.07 -6.49 3.71
N ILE A 101 6.33 -5.38 3.81
CA ILE A 101 5.10 -5.18 3.04
C ILE A 101 5.44 -5.16 1.55
N LYS A 102 4.62 -5.84 0.74
CA LYS A 102 4.76 -5.85 -0.73
C LYS A 102 4.56 -4.43 -1.26
N GLN A 103 5.58 -3.88 -1.93
CA GLN A 103 5.50 -2.60 -2.62
C GLN A 103 5.02 -2.82 -4.05
N PHE A 104 4.19 -1.90 -4.55
CA PHE A 104 3.68 -1.93 -5.93
C PHE A 104 4.11 -0.67 -6.66
N ASN A 105 4.37 -0.82 -7.96
CA ASN A 105 4.74 0.31 -8.80
C ASN A 105 3.48 1.06 -9.24
N PRO A 106 3.44 2.40 -9.09
CA PRO A 106 2.31 3.19 -9.56
C PRO A 106 2.24 3.14 -11.09
N ARG A 107 1.01 3.03 -11.63
CA ARG A 107 0.76 3.10 -13.07
C ARG A 107 0.38 4.53 -13.43
N PHE A 108 1.28 5.24 -14.09
CA PHE A 108 1.06 6.59 -14.60
C PHE A 108 1.76 6.75 -15.96
N GLU A 109 1.48 7.84 -16.65
CA GLU A 109 2.16 8.21 -17.88
C GLU A 109 3.13 9.34 -17.60
N GLU A 110 4.37 9.22 -18.08
CA GLU A 110 5.40 10.22 -17.87
C GLU A 110 5.04 11.58 -18.50
N ASN A 111 4.43 11.56 -19.69
CA ASN A 111 4.04 12.77 -20.44
C ASN A 111 2.52 12.99 -20.40
N PHE A 112 1.94 13.04 -19.19
CA PHE A 112 0.51 13.23 -19.03
C PHE A 112 0.06 14.61 -19.57
N VAL A 113 -1.04 14.61 -20.34
CA VAL A 113 -1.66 15.82 -20.89
C VAL A 113 -3.14 15.78 -20.58
N HIS A 114 -3.64 16.81 -19.92
CA HIS A 114 -5.05 16.92 -19.55
C HIS A 114 -5.95 16.94 -20.81
N GLY A 115 -7.02 16.13 -20.82
CA GLY A 115 -7.98 16.05 -21.93
C GLY A 115 -7.61 15.08 -23.04
N LYS A 116 -6.41 14.48 -23.02
CA LYS A 116 -6.02 13.42 -23.96
C LYS A 116 -6.48 12.06 -23.44
N ASN A 117 -7.04 11.24 -24.34
CA ASN A 117 -7.39 9.86 -24.04
C ASN A 117 -6.19 8.95 -24.34
N TYR A 118 -5.70 8.25 -23.33
CA TYR A 118 -4.57 7.32 -23.44
C TYR A 118 -5.05 5.86 -23.40
N ASP A 119 -5.98 5.54 -24.30
CA ASP A 119 -6.43 4.16 -24.49
C ASP A 119 -5.33 3.38 -25.23
N PRO A 120 -4.90 2.21 -24.74
CA PRO A 120 -3.93 1.37 -25.46
C PRO A 120 -4.48 0.90 -26.81
N ASP A 121 -5.80 0.75 -26.94
CA ASP A 121 -6.46 0.37 -28.19
C ASP A 121 -6.77 1.60 -29.05
N ARG A 122 -6.04 1.73 -30.16
CA ARG A 122 -6.15 2.86 -31.09
C ARG A 122 -7.51 2.92 -31.78
N GLU A 123 -8.09 1.79 -32.15
CA GLU A 123 -9.39 1.78 -32.85
C GLU A 123 -10.49 2.31 -31.94
N ARG A 124 -10.49 1.87 -30.68
CA ARG A 124 -11.45 2.32 -29.68
C ARG A 124 -11.33 3.81 -29.40
N ALA A 125 -10.11 4.33 -29.30
CA ALA A 125 -9.86 5.75 -29.13
C ALA A 125 -10.39 6.58 -30.31
N GLN A 126 -10.14 6.12 -31.54
CA GLN A 126 -10.59 6.79 -32.76
C GLN A 126 -12.11 6.79 -32.88
N ARG A 127 -12.78 5.65 -32.64
CA ARG A 127 -14.25 5.57 -32.66
C ARG A 127 -14.89 6.55 -31.68
N LYS A 128 -14.40 6.59 -30.44
CA LYS A 128 -14.87 7.56 -29.43
C LYS A 128 -14.63 9.01 -29.86
N LYS A 129 -13.51 9.30 -30.53
CA LYS A 129 -13.22 10.64 -31.06
C LYS A 129 -14.25 11.05 -32.13
N LEU A 130 -14.52 10.16 -33.09
CA LEU A 130 -15.50 10.40 -34.16
C LEU A 130 -16.91 10.59 -33.60
N GLU A 131 -17.34 9.74 -32.67
CA GLU A 131 -18.66 9.88 -32.03
C GLU A 131 -18.82 11.22 -31.30
N ARG A 132 -17.76 11.70 -30.63
CA ARG A 132 -17.78 13.03 -29.98
C ARG A 132 -17.93 14.14 -31.02
N GLN A 133 -17.22 14.08 -32.14
CA GLN A 133 -17.33 15.05 -33.22
C GLN A 133 -18.74 15.08 -33.81
N ILE A 134 -19.31 13.92 -34.16
CA ILE A 134 -20.68 13.80 -34.68
C ILE A 134 -21.69 14.43 -33.73
N LYS A 135 -21.58 14.13 -32.42
CA LYS A 135 -22.50 14.70 -31.42
C LYS A 135 -22.35 16.22 -31.28
N GLN A 136 -21.13 16.74 -31.38
CA GLN A 136 -20.87 18.17 -31.30
C GLN A 136 -21.43 18.90 -32.52
N GLU A 137 -21.15 18.39 -33.72
CA GLU A 137 -21.65 18.93 -34.98
C GLU A 137 -23.17 18.88 -35.06
N ALA A 138 -23.79 17.74 -34.72
CA ALA A 138 -25.24 17.60 -34.71
C ALA A 138 -25.91 18.58 -33.73
N LYS A 139 -25.31 18.79 -32.54
CA LYS A 139 -25.81 19.79 -31.58
C LYS A 139 -25.62 21.22 -32.09
N GLY A 140 -24.51 21.51 -32.77
CA GLY A 140 -24.26 22.81 -33.39
C GLY A 140 -25.28 23.12 -34.48
N ALA A 141 -25.44 22.20 -35.44
CA ALA A 141 -26.39 22.33 -36.53
C ALA A 141 -27.84 22.50 -36.02
N ALA A 142 -28.25 21.70 -35.04
CA ALA A 142 -29.59 21.83 -34.45
C ALA A 142 -29.82 23.18 -33.76
N ARG A 143 -28.78 23.81 -33.18
CA ARG A 143 -28.91 25.15 -32.57
C ARG A 143 -29.08 26.23 -33.64
N GLU A 144 -28.29 26.18 -34.71
CA GLU A 144 -28.39 27.16 -35.80
C GLU A 144 -29.76 27.05 -36.50
N LEU A 145 -30.23 25.84 -36.81
CA LEU A 145 -31.57 25.64 -37.39
C LEU A 145 -32.69 26.21 -36.51
N ARG A 146 -32.54 26.15 -35.18
CA ARG A 146 -33.53 26.76 -34.27
C ARG A 146 -33.48 28.28 -34.34
N LYS A 147 -32.29 28.89 -34.34
CA LYS A 147 -32.13 30.34 -34.49
C LYS A 147 -32.71 30.84 -35.81
N ASP A 148 -32.41 30.15 -36.90
CA ASP A 148 -32.94 30.47 -38.23
C ASP A 148 -34.47 30.38 -38.25
N ASN A 149 -35.04 29.37 -37.59
CA ASN A 149 -36.49 29.23 -37.49
C ASN A 149 -37.10 30.40 -36.71
N TYR A 150 -36.55 30.76 -35.54
CA TYR A 150 -37.00 31.93 -34.78
C TYR A 150 -36.93 33.21 -35.61
N PHE A 151 -35.82 33.43 -36.31
CA PHE A 151 -35.65 34.58 -37.19
C PHE A 151 -36.71 34.62 -38.30
N LEU A 152 -36.93 33.50 -38.99
CA LEU A 152 -37.95 33.40 -40.04
C LEU A 152 -39.37 33.59 -39.49
N GLN A 153 -39.64 33.13 -38.27
CA GLN A 153 -40.93 33.35 -37.61
C GLN A 153 -41.16 34.84 -37.32
N GLU A 154 -40.16 35.55 -36.80
CA GLU A 154 -40.24 36.98 -36.55
C GLU A 154 -40.45 37.79 -37.84
N VAL A 155 -39.72 37.45 -38.90
CA VAL A 155 -39.89 38.09 -40.22
C VAL A 155 -41.31 37.86 -40.74
N LYS A 156 -41.79 36.61 -40.74
CA LYS A 156 -43.16 36.28 -41.18
C LYS A 156 -44.23 36.96 -40.32
N ALA A 157 -44.02 37.06 -39.01
CA ALA A 157 -44.95 37.75 -38.12
C ALA A 157 -45.02 39.25 -38.44
N ARG A 158 -43.87 39.89 -38.71
CA ARG A 158 -43.81 41.29 -39.14
C ARG A 158 -44.52 41.51 -40.48
N GLU A 159 -44.27 40.65 -41.47
CA GLU A 159 -44.96 40.71 -42.77
C GLU A 159 -46.48 40.55 -42.64
N ARG A 160 -46.93 39.62 -41.79
CA ARG A 160 -48.37 39.44 -41.51
C ARG A 160 -48.98 40.64 -40.82
N ALA A 161 -48.31 41.22 -39.83
CA ALA A 161 -48.79 42.42 -39.13
C ALA A 161 -48.98 43.60 -40.10
N VAL A 162 -47.99 43.86 -40.97
CA VAL A 162 -48.08 44.89 -42.01
C VAL A 162 -49.26 44.61 -42.95
N ALA A 163 -49.41 43.36 -43.42
CA ALA A 163 -50.52 42.99 -44.30
C ALA A 163 -51.90 43.11 -43.61
N GLU A 164 -51.99 42.83 -42.31
CA GLU A 164 -53.21 42.99 -41.52
C GLU A 164 -53.55 44.47 -41.30
N GLU A 165 -52.56 45.33 -41.01
CA GLU A 165 -52.73 46.78 -40.94
C GLU A 165 -53.25 47.34 -42.28
N GLU A 166 -52.63 46.95 -43.40
CA GLU A 166 -53.09 47.37 -44.74
C GLU A 166 -54.53 46.93 -45.04
N ARG A 167 -54.91 45.70 -44.64
CA ARG A 167 -56.29 45.21 -44.80
C ARG A 167 -57.26 45.97 -43.90
N ALA A 168 -56.89 46.21 -42.65
CA ALA A 168 -57.71 46.95 -41.70
C ALA A 168 -57.95 48.38 -42.18
N ASP A 169 -56.93 49.05 -42.72
CA ASP A 169 -57.06 50.39 -43.28
C ASP A 169 -57.92 50.42 -44.54
N LYS A 170 -57.77 49.44 -45.44
CA LYS A 170 -58.68 49.27 -46.60
C LYS A 170 -60.12 49.07 -46.16
N TYR A 171 -60.35 48.21 -45.15
CA TYR A 171 -61.68 47.95 -44.60
C TYR A 171 -62.28 49.18 -43.93
N ARG A 172 -61.51 49.91 -43.11
CA ARG A 172 -61.93 51.17 -42.49
C ARG A 172 -62.34 52.21 -43.52
N LYS A 173 -61.54 52.40 -44.59
CA LYS A 173 -61.86 53.30 -45.69
C LYS A 173 -63.17 52.90 -46.38
N ALA A 174 -63.35 51.62 -46.67
CA ALA A 174 -64.58 51.11 -47.29
C ALA A 174 -65.80 51.29 -46.38
N MET A 175 -65.67 51.04 -45.07
CA MET A 175 -66.75 51.20 -44.10
C MET A 175 -67.13 52.67 -43.90
N ALA A 176 -66.13 53.56 -43.81
CA ALA A 176 -66.35 55.01 -43.73
C ALA A 176 -67.12 55.51 -44.96
N PHE A 177 -66.76 55.03 -46.16
CA PHE A 177 -67.47 55.34 -47.40
C PHE A 177 -68.93 54.84 -47.38
N LEU A 178 -69.19 53.62 -46.91
CA LEU A 178 -70.55 53.11 -46.74
C LEU A 178 -71.38 53.91 -45.74
N GLN A 179 -70.77 54.30 -44.61
CA GLN A 179 -71.41 55.11 -43.59
C GLN A 179 -71.75 56.52 -44.11
N GLU A 180 -70.86 57.11 -44.91
CA GLU A 180 -71.11 58.38 -45.60
C GLU A 180 -72.30 58.26 -46.57
N GLN A 181 -72.37 57.18 -47.37
CA GLN A 181 -73.52 56.92 -48.23
C GLN A 181 -74.84 56.79 -47.44
N GLU A 182 -74.83 56.06 -46.33
CA GLU A 182 -76.01 55.89 -45.47
C GLU A 182 -76.46 57.24 -44.86
N SER A 183 -75.50 58.05 -44.39
CA SER A 183 -75.76 59.39 -43.88
C SER A 183 -76.38 60.30 -44.95
N ASN A 184 -75.83 60.29 -46.17
CA ASN A 184 -76.35 61.05 -47.31
C ASN A 184 -77.76 60.57 -47.73
N PHE A 185 -78.05 59.28 -47.57
CA PHE A 185 -79.38 58.71 -47.81
C PHE A 185 -80.39 59.16 -46.73
N LYS A 186 -80.02 59.08 -45.44
CA LYS A 186 -80.87 59.48 -44.31
C LYS A 186 -81.14 60.98 -44.25
N SER A 187 -80.16 61.80 -44.56
CA SER A 187 -80.27 63.27 -44.61
C SER A 187 -81.07 63.79 -45.82
N GLY A 188 -81.48 62.90 -46.74
CA GLY A 188 -82.37 63.24 -47.85
C GLY A 188 -81.69 63.90 -49.04
N GLN A 189 -80.36 64.04 -49.05
CA GLN A 189 -79.58 64.56 -50.19
C GLN A 189 -79.71 63.69 -51.44
N LEU A 190 -80.03 62.39 -51.28
CA LEU A 190 -80.25 61.44 -52.37
C LEU A 190 -81.74 61.32 -52.80
N GLY A 191 -82.61 62.23 -52.32
CA GLY A 191 -83.97 62.37 -52.82
C GLY A 191 -85.01 61.45 -52.16
N ARG A 192 -85.54 61.86 -51.00
CA ARG A 192 -86.90 61.49 -50.60
C ARG A 192 -87.82 62.68 -50.82
N GLY A 193 -88.53 62.64 -51.95
CA GLY A 193 -89.59 63.57 -52.29
C GLY A 193 -90.66 63.58 -51.19
N GLY A 194 -90.81 64.74 -50.56
CA GLY A 194 -91.89 64.98 -49.63
C GLY A 194 -93.25 64.97 -50.34
N LYS A 195 -94.24 64.34 -49.72
CA LYS A 195 -95.65 64.74 -49.84
C LYS A 195 -96.27 64.69 -48.45
N LYS A 196 -96.33 65.85 -47.78
CA LYS A 196 -97.27 66.11 -46.70
C LYS A 196 -98.67 66.16 -47.30
N ARG A 197 -99.63 65.45 -46.72
CA ARG A 197 -101.07 65.71 -46.93
C ARG A 197 -101.74 65.91 -45.57
N LYS A 198 -102.66 66.88 -45.59
CA LYS A 198 -103.49 67.44 -44.51
C LYS A 198 -104.05 66.39 -43.55
#